data_AF-A0A368UD44-F1
#
_entry.id   AF-A0A368UD44-F1
#
_cell.length_a   1.000
_cell.length_b   1.000
_cell.length_c   1.000
_cell.angle_alpha   90.00
_cell.angle_beta   90.00
_cell.angle_gamma   90.00
#
_symmetry.space_group_name_H-M   'P 1'
#
loop_
_entity.id
_entity.type
_entity.pdbx_description
1 polymer ?
#
loop_
_entity_poly.entity_id
_entity_poly.type
_entity_poly.pdbx_seq_one_letter_code
_entity_poly.pdbx_strand_id
1 'polypeptide(L)' 'MTLAERYIQKARDLMPHQDALYEIDPGIDCPQAIDEIIFSRSEYLGGMAAVILEIVKRESNPEMSDAERA' A
#
# COMPACT_ATOMS: atom_id res chain seq x y z
N MET A 1 2.33 -5.74 -13.56
CA MET A 1 2.79 -5.35 -12.23
C MET A 1 1.70 -5.74 -11.24
N THR A 2 2.02 -6.54 -10.24
CA THR A 2 1.08 -6.94 -9.18
C THR A 2 0.71 -5.74 -8.31
N LEU A 3 -0.28 -5.92 -7.43
CA LEU A 3 -0.58 -4.96 -6.37
C LEU A 3 0.60 -4.74 -5.43
N ALA A 4 1.30 -5.81 -5.01
CA ALA A 4 2.46 -5.67 -4.13
C ALA A 4 3.60 -4.90 -4.80
N GLU A 5 3.89 -5.12 -6.09
CA GLU A 5 4.90 -4.35 -6.81
C GLU A 5 4.53 -2.85 -6.89
N ARG A 6 3.26 -2.53 -7.18
CA ARG A 6 2.76 -1.14 -7.15
C ARG A 6 2.87 -0.51 -5.77
N TYR A 7 2.49 -1.26 -4.75
CA TYR A 7 2.58 -0.84 -3.36
C TYR A 7 4.04 -0.61 -2.94
N ILE A 8 4.95 -1.54 -3.21
CA ILE A 8 6.37 -1.42 -2.89
C ILE A 8 6.97 -0.18 -3.57
N GLN A 9 6.68 0.03 -4.85
CA GLN A 9 7.17 1.21 -5.57
C GLN A 9 6.66 2.49 -4.90
N LYS A 10 5.35 2.60 -4.66
CA LYS A 10 4.75 3.78 -4.04
C LYS A 10 5.30 4.02 -2.64
N ALA A 11 5.46 2.96 -1.86
CA ALA A 11 5.99 3.04 -0.52
C ALA A 11 7.45 3.50 -0.52
N ARG A 12 8.27 3.07 -1.48
CA ARG A 12 9.66 3.56 -1.68
C ARG A 12 9.70 5.03 -2.06
N ASP A 13 8.78 5.47 -2.92
CA ASP A 13 8.70 6.87 -3.34
C ASP A 13 8.31 7.78 -2.17
N LEU A 14 7.36 7.34 -1.33
CA LEU A 14 6.82 8.15 -0.23
C LEU A 14 7.70 8.12 1.03
N MET A 15 8.28 6.97 1.37
CA MET A 15 8.86 6.73 2.71
C MET A 15 10.25 6.08 2.67
N PRO A 16 11.20 6.50 1.81
CA PRO A 16 12.38 5.73 1.37
C PRO A 16 13.30 5.17 2.47
N HIS A 17 13.12 5.59 3.73
CA HIS A 17 13.88 5.14 4.89
C HIS A 17 13.09 4.16 5.79
N GLN A 18 11.94 3.66 5.34
CA GLN A 18 11.09 2.73 6.08
C GLN A 18 11.05 1.36 5.38
N ASP A 19 12.15 0.62 5.45
CA ASP A 19 12.32 -0.67 4.75
C ASP A 19 11.26 -1.71 5.15
N ALA A 20 10.76 -1.63 6.39
CA ALA A 20 9.69 -2.47 6.88
C ALA A 20 8.36 -2.32 6.12
N LEU A 21 8.19 -1.30 5.27
CA LEU A 21 7.05 -1.18 4.35
C LEU A 21 7.25 -1.96 3.06
N TYR A 22 8.46 -2.40 2.69
CA TYR A 22 8.74 -2.96 1.35
C TYR A 22 9.11 -4.44 1.36
N GLU A 23 9.48 -4.98 2.53
CA GLU A 23 9.91 -6.37 2.70
C GLU A 23 8.74 -7.36 2.59
N ILE A 24 8.00 -7.34 1.48
CA ILE A 24 6.87 -8.25 1.20
C ILE A 24 7.11 -8.94 -0.14
N ASP A 25 6.45 -10.09 -0.35
CA ASP A 25 6.56 -10.83 -1.62
C ASP A 25 5.92 -10.01 -2.75
N PRO A 26 6.70 -9.62 -3.80
CA PRO A 26 6.16 -8.89 -4.95
C PRO A 26 5.14 -9.71 -5.75
N GLY A 27 5.05 -11.03 -5.58
CA GLY A 27 4.04 -11.87 -6.22
C GLY A 27 2.62 -11.69 -5.67
N ILE A 28 2.45 -11.00 -4.54
CA ILE A 28 1.14 -10.83 -3.90
C ILE A 28 0.26 -9.84 -4.70
N ASP A 29 -0.96 -10.26 -5.03
CA ASP A 29 -1.95 -9.42 -5.72
C ASP A 29 -3.23 -9.22 -4.90
N CYS A 30 -3.15 -9.46 -3.58
CA CYS A 30 -4.26 -9.37 -2.64
C CYS A 30 -4.02 -8.25 -1.61
N PRO A 31 -4.89 -7.22 -1.51
CA PRO A 31 -4.67 -6.09 -0.59
C PRO A 31 -4.72 -6.53 0.88
N GLN A 32 -5.60 -7.48 1.24
CA GLN A 32 -5.70 -7.99 2.62
C GLN A 32 -4.40 -8.69 3.05
N ALA A 33 -3.77 -9.45 2.15
CA ALA A 33 -2.50 -10.10 2.45
C ALA A 33 -1.38 -9.08 2.69
N ILE A 34 -1.34 -7.99 1.91
CA ILE A 34 -0.37 -6.91 2.11
C ILE A 34 -0.60 -6.24 3.47
N ASP A 35 -1.85 -5.89 3.79
CA ASP A 35 -2.22 -5.25 5.05
C ASP A 35 -1.84 -6.13 6.26
N GLU A 36 -2.22 -7.41 6.25
CA GLU A 36 -1.92 -8.36 7.33
C GLU A 36 -0.41 -8.51 7.58
N ILE A 37 0.40 -8.64 6.52
CA ILE A 37 1.86 -8.79 6.62
C ILE A 37 2.51 -7.55 7.24
N ILE A 38 2.02 -6.35 6.91
CA ILE A 38 2.60 -5.12 7.43
C ILE A 38 2.08 -4.83 8.84
N PHE A 39 0.78 -5.04 9.09
CA PHE A 39 0.16 -4.86 10.39
C PHE A 39 0.78 -5.77 11.45
N SER A 40 1.15 -7.01 11.09
CA SER A 40 1.82 -7.94 12.00
C SER A 40 3.18 -7.44 12.50
N ARG A 41 3.78 -6.43 11.85
CA ARG A 41 5.06 -5.82 12.26
C ARG A 41 4.84 -4.70 13.28
N SER A 42 3.80 -3.90 13.09
CA SER A 42 3.39 -2.82 13.99
C SER A 42 2.07 -2.22 13.50
N GLU A 43 1.20 -1.82 14.41
CA GLU A 43 -0.01 -1.06 14.09
C GLU A 43 0.31 0.26 13.35
N TYR A 44 1.43 0.91 13.70
CA TYR A 44 1.91 2.11 13.01
C TYR A 44 2.21 1.85 11.53
N LEU A 45 2.87 0.73 11.24
CA LEU A 45 3.18 0.32 9.87
C LEU A 45 1.91 -0.10 9.13
N GLY A 46 0.99 -0.80 9.80
CA GLY A 46 -0.31 -1.17 9.24
C GLY A 46 -1.13 0.05 8.82
N GLY A 47 -1.18 1.09 9.66
CA GLY A 47 -1.82 2.35 9.31
C GLY A 47 -1.20 3.02 8.07
N MET A 48 0.13 2.99 7.94
CA MET A 48 0.81 3.47 6.74
C MET A 48 0.48 2.63 5.50
N ALA A 49 0.47 1.31 5.64
CA ALA A 49 0.15 0.40 4.53
C ALA A 49 -1.26 0.66 3.99
N ALA A 50 -2.25 0.83 4.88
CA ALA A 50 -3.62 1.15 4.50
C ALA A 50 -3.70 2.44 3.66
N VAL A 51 -2.97 3.49 4.05
CA VAL A 51 -2.92 4.76 3.29
C VAL A 51 -2.28 4.57 1.91
N ILE A 52 -1.16 3.84 1.83
CA ILE A 52 -0.46 3.60 0.57
C ILE A 52 -1.30 2.74 -0.38
N LEU A 53 -1.98 1.71 0.13
CA LEU A 53 -2.90 0.88 -0.65
C LEU A 53 -4.05 1.71 -1.26
N GLU A 54 -4.60 2.65 -0.50
CA GLU A 54 -5.63 3.55 -0.98
C GLU A 54 -5.11 4.51 -2.07
N ILE A 55 -3.88 5.03 -1.91
CA ILE A 55 -3.23 5.85 -2.96
C ILE A 55 -3.08 5.03 -4.25
N VAL A 56 -2.53 3.81 -4.16
CA VAL A 56 -2.35 2.91 -5.31
C VAL A 56 -3.68 2.58 -5.99
N LYS A 57 -4.74 2.37 -5.20
CA LYS A 57 -6.09 2.13 -5.71
C LYS A 57 -6.61 3.32 -6.51
N ARG A 58 -6.44 4.55 -6.01
CA ARG A 58 -6.86 5.78 -6.70
C ARG A 58 -6.09 6.03 -7.99
N GLU A 59 -4.78 5.81 -7.99
CA GLU A 59 -3.95 5.93 -9.21
C GLU A 59 -4.35 4.92 -10.28
N SER A 60 -4.91 3.77 -9.87
CA SER A 60 -5.42 2.74 -10.77
C SER A 60 -6.84 3.01 -11.26
N ASN A 61 -7.59 3.92 -10.61
CA ASN A 61 -8.96 4.28 -10.98
C ASN A 61 -9.16 5.82 -10.92
N PRO A 62 -8.62 6.56 -11.90
CA PRO A 62 -8.57 8.03 -11.87
C PRO A 62 -9.94 8.72 -11.97
N GLU A 63 -11.03 7.99 -12.23
CA GLU A 63 -12.39 8.52 -12.33
C GLU A 63 -13.09 8.70 -10.97
N MET A 64 -12.48 8.22 -9.88
CA MET A 64 -13.04 8.33 -8.52
C MET A 64 -12.77 9.72 -7.94
N SER A 65 -13.74 10.62 -8.11
CA SER A 65 -13.73 12.03 -7.69
C SER A 65 -13.62 12.20 -6.17
N ASP A 66 -13.04 13.33 -5.75
CA ASP A 66 -13.00 13.87 -4.38
C ASP A 66 -14.36 13.97 -3.67
N ALA A 67 -15.46 13.75 -4.39
CA ALA A 67 -16.83 13.80 -3.87
C ALA A 67 -17.28 12.57 -3.08
N GLU A 68 -16.62 11.41 -3.23
CA GLU A 68 -16.96 10.17 -2.50
C GLU A 68 -16.23 10.04 -1.15
N ARG A 69 -15.73 11.17 -0.61
CA ARG A 69 -14.84 11.26 0.57
C ARG A 69 -15.57 11.34 1.94
N ALA A 70 -16.79 10.83 2.08
CA ALA A 70 -17.56 10.89 3.34
C ALA A 70 -17.72 9.52 4.00
#